data_AF-A0A1S3ILS7-F1
#
_entry.id   AF-A0A1S3ILS7-F1
#
_cell.length_a   1.000
_cell.length_b   1.000
_cell.length_c   1.000
_cell.angle_alpha   90.00
_cell.angle_beta   90.00
_cell.angle_gamma   90.00
#
_symmetry.space_group_name_H-M   'P 1'
#
loop_
_entity.id
_entity.type
_entity.pdbx_description
1 polymer ?
#
loop_
_entity_poly.entity_id
_entity_poly.type
_entity_poly.pdbx_seq_one_letter_code
_entity_poly.pdbx_strand_id
1 'polypeptide(L)'
;MPVSEDMLGRVFNGSGKPIDKGPPVLAEDFLDIQGQPINPWSRIYPEEMIQTGISAIDCMNSIARGQKIPIFSAAGLPHNEV
;
A
#
# COMPACT_ATOMS: atom_id res chain seq x y z
N MET A 1 -4.15 -10.31 -13.58
CA MET A 1 -4.71 -8.96 -13.53
C MET A 1 -3.83 -8.06 -14.39
N PRO A 2 -4.41 -7.25 -15.30
CA PRO A 2 -3.65 -6.30 -16.07
C PRO A 2 -3.04 -5.24 -15.14
N VAL A 3 -1.74 -5.01 -15.25
CA VAL A 3 -1.01 -3.99 -14.48
C VAL A 3 -0.21 -3.10 -15.43
N SER A 4 -0.04 -1.84 -15.02
CA SER A 4 0.78 -0.84 -15.72
C SER A 4 1.13 0.28 -14.76
N GLU A 5 2.26 0.95 -14.98
CA GLU A 5 2.62 2.18 -14.24
C GLU A 5 1.60 3.31 -14.46
N ASP A 6 0.86 3.30 -15.57
CA ASP A 6 -0.21 4.25 -15.90
C ASP A 6 -1.44 4.16 -14.96
N MET A 7 -1.44 3.21 -14.02
CA MET A 7 -2.47 3.09 -12.98
C MET A 7 -2.33 4.14 -11.87
N LEU A 8 -1.17 4.79 -11.74
CA LEU A 8 -0.95 5.83 -10.72
C LEU A 8 -1.90 7.02 -10.92
N GLY A 9 -2.62 7.40 -9.85
CA GLY A 9 -3.59 8.50 -9.86
C GLY A 9 -4.98 8.14 -10.41
N ARG A 10 -5.19 6.90 -10.85
CA ARG A 10 -6.50 6.40 -11.28
C ARG A 10 -7.31 5.82 -10.14
N VAL A 11 -8.64 5.76 -10.32
CA VAL A 11 -9.57 5.21 -9.32
C VAL A 11 -10.23 3.95 -9.85
N PHE A 12 -10.11 2.84 -9.10
CA PHE A 12 -10.65 1.53 -9.45
C PHE A 12 -11.62 1.02 -8.39
N ASN A 13 -12.55 0.16 -8.79
CA ASN A 13 -13.36 -0.62 -7.85
C ASN A 13 -12.65 -1.90 -7.40
N GLY A 14 -13.24 -2.63 -6.45
CA GLY A 14 -12.68 -3.90 -5.93
C GLY A 14 -12.57 -5.04 -6.96
N SER A 15 -13.15 -4.90 -8.15
CA SER A 15 -13.01 -5.83 -9.27
C SER A 15 -11.98 -5.38 -10.31
N GLY A 16 -11.25 -4.29 -10.06
CA GLY A 16 -10.22 -3.75 -10.96
C GLY A 16 -10.76 -2.97 -12.16
N LYS A 17 -12.05 -2.59 -12.17
CA LYS A 17 -12.61 -1.74 -13.25
C LYS A 17 -12.42 -0.27 -12.89
N PRO A 18 -12.00 0.59 -13.84
CA PRO A 18 -11.91 2.01 -13.60
C PRO A 18 -13.28 2.63 -13.31
N ILE A 19 -13.36 3.49 -12.30
CA ILE A 19 -14.56 4.27 -11.94
C ILE A 19 -14.35 5.78 -12.11
N ASP A 20 -13.18 6.16 -12.61
CA ASP A 20 -12.74 7.54 -12.90
C ASP A 20 -13.30 8.10 -14.21
N LYS A 21 -14.16 7.35 -14.94
CA LYS A 21 -14.66 7.66 -16.29
C LYS A 21 -13.55 7.82 -17.35
N GLY A 22 -12.32 7.40 -17.04
CA GLY A 22 -11.21 7.38 -17.98
C GLY A 22 -11.27 6.19 -18.94
N PRO A 23 -10.42 6.16 -19.97
CA PRO A 23 -10.27 4.99 -20.84
C PRO A 23 -9.80 3.76 -20.03
N PRO A 24 -10.01 2.53 -20.52
CA PRO A 24 -9.42 1.35 -19.88
C PRO A 24 -7.89 1.48 -19.79
N VAL A 25 -7.30 0.97 -18.70
CA VAL A 25 -5.83 0.92 -18.55
C VAL A 25 -5.28 -0.01 -19.63
N LEU A 26 -4.25 0.45 -20.35
CA LEU A 26 -3.47 -0.41 -21.23
C LEU A 26 -2.54 -1.24 -20.34
N ALA A 27 -2.70 -2.57 -20.40
CA ALA A 27 -1.88 -3.46 -19.61
C ALA A 27 -0.48 -3.55 -20.22
N GLU A 28 0.54 -3.29 -19.41
CA GLU A 28 1.93 -3.60 -19.76
C GLU A 28 2.22 -5.08 -19.48
N ASP A 29 1.64 -5.61 -18.40
CA ASP A 29 1.85 -6.98 -17.97
C ASP A 29 0.60 -7.61 -17.34
N PHE A 30 0.58 -8.94 -17.26
CA PHE A 30 -0.51 -9.70 -16.64
C PHE A 30 0.02 -10.55 -15.47
N LEU A 31 -0.27 -10.13 -14.24
CA LEU A 31 0.21 -10.81 -13.03
C LEU A 31 -0.90 -11.53 -12.26
N ASP A 32 -0.58 -12.63 -11.58
CA ASP A 32 -1.51 -13.30 -10.66
C ASP A 32 -1.70 -12.48 -9.37
N ILE A 33 -2.94 -12.34 -8.93
CA ILE A 33 -3.34 -11.54 -7.76
C ILE A 33 -2.91 -12.22 -6.45
N GLN A 34 -2.76 -13.55 -6.45
CA GLN A 34 -2.27 -14.28 -5.27
C GLN A 34 -0.82 -13.93 -4.92
N GLY A 35 -0.08 -13.35 -5.88
CA GLY A 35 1.33 -13.05 -5.71
C GLY A 35 2.19 -14.31 -5.55
N GLN A 36 3.48 -14.11 -5.30
CA GLN A 36 4.45 -15.17 -5.03
C GLN A 36 5.22 -14.80 -3.75
N PRO A 37 5.44 -15.74 -2.82
CA PRO A 37 6.20 -15.45 -1.61
C PRO A 37 7.66 -15.15 -1.94
N ILE A 38 8.20 -14.08 -1.34
CA ILE A 38 9.61 -13.71 -1.51
C ILE A 38 10.49 -14.64 -0.66
N ASN A 39 11.54 -15.19 -1.29
CA ASN A 39 12.55 -16.04 -0.66
C ASN A 39 13.16 -15.34 0.58
N PRO A 40 13.17 -15.98 1.78
CA PRO A 40 13.76 -15.41 2.98
C PRO A 40 15.21 -14.94 2.84
N TRP A 41 16.04 -15.62 2.05
CA TRP A 41 17.45 -15.25 1.83
C TRP A 41 17.59 -13.96 1.02
N SER A 42 16.63 -13.67 0.14
CA SER A 42 16.62 -12.48 -0.69
C SER A 42 16.01 -11.26 0.01
N ARG A 43 15.60 -11.39 1.27
CA ARG A 43 15.01 -10.28 2.04
C ARG A 43 16.11 -9.37 2.58
N ILE A 44 15.89 -8.07 2.46
CA ILE A 44 16.74 -7.04 3.04
C ILE A 44 16.11 -6.60 4.37
N TYR A 45 16.95 -6.38 5.39
CA TYR A 45 16.46 -5.92 6.69
C TYR A 45 16.01 -4.46 6.60
N PRO A 46 14.84 -4.09 7.16
CA PRO A 46 14.40 -2.70 7.21
C PRO A 46 15.31 -1.87 8.14
N GLU A 47 15.98 -0.85 7.61
CA GLU A 47 16.88 0.03 8.37
C GLU A 47 16.46 1.51 8.32
N GLU A 48 15.78 1.93 7.26
CA GLU A 48 15.43 3.33 7.04
C GLU A 48 14.15 3.71 7.80
N MET A 49 14.23 4.67 8.72
CA MET A 49 13.05 5.24 9.40
C MET A 49 12.21 6.08 8.42
N ILE A 50 10.88 5.95 8.48
CA ILE A 50 9.93 6.84 7.81
C ILE A 50 9.35 7.82 8.83
N GLN A 51 9.42 9.11 8.52
CA GLN A 51 8.76 10.16 9.29
C GLN A 51 7.28 10.26 8.87
N THR A 52 6.37 10.09 9.83
CA THR A 52 4.92 10.14 9.60
C THR A 52 4.32 11.51 9.88
N GLY A 53 5.00 12.35 10.66
CA GLY A 53 4.49 13.65 11.11
C GLY A 53 3.64 13.57 12.38
N ILE A 54 3.40 12.37 12.91
CA ILE A 54 2.66 12.15 14.15
C ILE A 54 3.69 11.88 15.26
N SER A 55 3.87 12.83 16.18
CA SER A 55 4.91 12.75 17.23
C SER A 55 4.83 11.47 18.06
N ALA A 56 3.61 10.98 18.35
CA ALA A 56 3.41 9.74 19.10
C ALA A 56 3.92 8.50 18.34
N ILE A 57 3.88 8.51 17.01
CA ILE A 57 4.43 7.44 16.17
C ILE A 57 5.93 7.66 16.01
N ASP A 58 6.35 8.84 15.58
CA ASP A 58 7.75 9.10 15.22
C ASP A 58 8.70 8.96 16.43
N CYS A 59 8.30 9.40 17.64
CA CYS A 59 9.15 9.36 18.83
C CYS A 59 9.06 8.04 19.61
N MET A 60 7.87 7.45 19.73
CA MET A 60 7.65 6.30 20.63
C MET A 60 7.59 4.96 19.89
N ASN A 61 7.15 4.96 18.63
CA ASN A 61 6.92 3.76 17.82
C ASN A 61 7.35 3.99 16.37
N SER A 62 8.62 4.39 16.18
CA SER A 62 9.16 4.74 14.87
C SER A 62 9.01 3.59 13.88
N ILE A 63 8.60 3.90 12.65
CA ILE A 63 8.27 2.91 11.62
C ILE A 63 9.42 2.83 10.60
N ALA A 64 9.91 1.63 10.32
CA ALA A 64 10.92 1.41 9.29
C ALA A 64 10.28 1.15 7.91
N ARG A 65 10.95 1.58 6.84
CA ARG A 65 10.53 1.33 5.45
C ARG A 65 10.51 -0.16 5.16
N GLY A 66 9.35 -0.67 4.77
CA GLY A 66 9.12 -2.11 4.52
C GLY A 66 8.59 -2.88 5.75
N GLN A 67 8.46 -2.23 6.90
CA GLN A 67 7.79 -2.80 8.07
C GLN A 67 6.26 -2.79 7.88
N LYS A 68 5.58 -3.79 8.44
CA LYS A 68 4.12 -3.90 8.45
C LYS A 68 3.60 -3.74 9.87
N ILE A 69 3.00 -2.58 10.20
CA ILE A 69 2.42 -2.29 11.53
C ILE A 69 0.92 -2.00 11.37
N PRO A 70 0.04 -2.70 12.11
CA PRO A 70 -1.39 -2.42 12.10
C PRO A 70 -1.76 -1.22 13.00
N ILE A 71 -2.82 -0.50 12.64
CA ILE A 71 -3.47 0.50 13.50
C ILE A 71 -4.70 -0.15 14.13
N PHE A 72 -4.73 -0.24 15.46
CA PHE A 72 -5.88 -0.75 16.20
C PHE A 72 -6.75 0.42 16.68
N SER A 73 -8.05 0.38 16.34
CA SER A 73 -9.03 1.39 16.74
C SER A 73 -10.38 0.73 17.07
N ALA A 74 -11.33 1.51 17.56
CA ALA A 74 -12.67 1.08 17.92
C ALA A 74 -13.74 1.72 17.04
N ALA A 75 -14.91 1.10 16.98
CA ALA A 75 -16.05 1.62 16.23
C ALA A 75 -16.45 3.01 16.75
N GLY A 76 -16.64 3.96 15.82
CA GLY A 76 -17.00 5.35 16.14
C GLY A 76 -15.82 6.27 16.46
N LEU A 77 -14.58 5.75 16.52
CA LEU A 77 -13.39 6.60 16.66
C LEU A 77 -12.93 7.16 15.30
N PRO A 78 -12.29 8.34 15.27
CA PRO A 78 -11.89 9.06 14.06
C PRO A 78 -10.63 8.48 13.39
N HIS A 79 -10.59 7.17 13.12
CA HIS A 79 -9.43 6.50 12.51
C HIS A 79 -9.22 6.83 11.02
N ASN A 80 -10.18 7.47 10.37
CA ASN A 80 -10.11 7.89 8.96
C ASN A 80 -9.86 9.39 8.79
N GLU A 81 -9.78 10.16 9.88
CA GLU A 81 -9.70 11.64 9.85
C GLU A 81 -8.26 12.18 9.87
N VAL A 82 -7.26 11.32 9.70
CA VAL A 82 -5.82 11.65 9.72
C VAL A 82 -5.18 11.40 8.37
#